data_AF-A0A371X3E5-F1
#
_entry.id   AF-A0A371X3E5-F1
#
_cell.length_a   1.000
_cell.length_b   1.000
_cell.length_c   1.000
_cell.angle_alpha   90.00
_cell.angle_beta   90.00
_cell.angle_gamma   90.00
#
_symmetry.space_group_name_H-M   'P 1'
#
loop_
_entity.id
_entity.type
_entity.pdbx_description
1 polymer ?
#
loop_
_entity_poly.entity_id
_entity_poly.type
_entity_poly.pdbx_seq_one_letter_code
_entity_poly.pdbx_strand_id
1 'polypeptide(L)' 'MRDRIRTEIENRRSREAIVDVRQLASHMAQEIDGRSSTAEIMLQRLIIDECSRAGINMRVGGSQN' A
#
# COMPACT_ATOMS: atom_id res chain seq x y z
N MET A 1 -2.76 6.55 -11.73
CA MET A 1 -2.15 6.28 -10.40
C MET A 1 -3.12 5.55 -9.48
N ARG A 2 -4.32 6.09 -9.20
CA ARG A 2 -5.33 5.41 -8.36
C ARG A 2 -5.72 4.01 -8.86
N ASP A 3 -5.91 3.82 -10.17
CA ASP A 3 -6.26 2.49 -10.70
C ASP A 3 -5.14 1.47 -10.51
N ARG A 4 -3.87 1.87 -10.65
CA ARG A 4 -2.71 1.01 -10.36
C ARG A 4 -2.68 0.61 -8.88
N ILE A 5 -2.95 1.54 -7.97
CA ILE A 5 -3.05 1.25 -6.53
C ILE A 5 -4.18 0.24 -6.26
N ARG A 6 -5.33 0.41 -6.89
CA ARG A 6 -6.46 -0.52 -6.75
C ARG A 6 -6.09 -1.93 -7.23
N THR A 7 -5.51 -2.04 -8.41
CA THR A 7 -5.04 -3.33 -8.96
C THR A 7 -4.06 -4.02 -8.01
N GLU A 8 -3.11 -3.27 -7.46
CA GLU A 8 -2.14 -3.84 -6.51
C GLU A 8 -2.76 -4.26 -5.18
N ILE A 9 -3.71 -3.49 -4.66
CA ILE A 9 -4.47 -3.86 -3.45
C ILE A 9 -5.27 -5.15 -3.69
N GLU A 10 -5.94 -5.28 -4.85
CA GLU A 10 -6.70 -6.49 -5.20
C GLU A 10 -5.80 -7.71 -5.38
N ASN A 11 -4.65 -7.54 -6.05
CA ASN A 11 -3.63 -8.58 -6.20
C ASN A 11 -3.08 -9.04 -4.84
N ARG A 12 -2.90 -8.11 -3.89
CA ARG A 12 -2.44 -8.46 -2.54
C ARG A 12 -3.53 -9.19 -1.77
N ARG A 13 -4.77 -8.71 -1.83
CA ARG A 13 -5.94 -9.30 -1.17
C ARG A 13 -6.23 -10.72 -1.66
N SER A 14 -5.98 -11.03 -2.93
CA SER A 14 -6.18 -12.38 -3.45
C SER A 14 -5.23 -13.41 -2.84
N ARG A 15 -4.14 -12.95 -2.19
CA ARG A 15 -3.08 -13.78 -1.59
C ARG A 15 -3.07 -13.70 -0.07
N GLU A 16 -3.47 -12.56 0.49
CA GLU A 16 -3.39 -12.25 1.91
C GLU A 16 -4.69 -11.62 2.41
N ALA A 17 -5.18 -12.05 3.57
CA ALA A 17 -6.42 -11.52 4.17
C ALA A 17 -6.28 -10.08 4.69
N ILE A 18 -5.05 -9.61 4.91
CA ILE A 18 -4.72 -8.28 5.45
C ILE A 18 -3.68 -7.64 4.52
N VAL A 19 -3.95 -6.42 4.06
CA VAL A 19 -2.99 -5.65 3.25
C VAL A 19 -2.00 -4.93 4.16
N ASP A 20 -0.71 -5.27 4.07
CA ASP A 20 0.35 -4.49 4.71
C ASP A 20 0.65 -3.22 3.91
N VAL A 21 0.24 -2.08 4.46
CA VAL A 21 0.32 -0.78 3.78
C VAL A 21 1.76 -0.36 3.55
N ARG A 22 2.65 -0.58 4.52
CA ARG A 22 4.05 -0.16 4.43
C ARG A 22 4.78 -1.00 3.40
N GLN A 23 4.59 -2.31 3.43
CA GLN A 23 5.20 -3.21 2.46
C GLN A 23 4.75 -2.87 1.04
N LEU A 24 3.45 -2.66 0.84
CA LEU A 24 2.90 -2.33 -0.48
C LEU A 24 3.40 -0.98 -0.98
N ALA A 25 3.39 0.06 -0.13
CA ALA A 25 3.91 1.37 -0.49
C ALA A 25 5.40 1.34 -0.83
N SER A 26 6.21 0.60 -0.08
CA SER A 26 7.65 0.46 -0.33
C SER A 26 7.91 -0.25 -1.67
N HIS A 27 7.17 -1.32 -1.97
CA HIS A 27 7.23 -2.01 -3.27
C HIS A 27 6.89 -1.06 -4.42
N MET A 28 5.75 -0.36 -4.33
CA MET A 28 5.32 0.57 -5.36
C MET A 28 6.28 1.76 -5.52
N ALA A 29 6.85 2.28 -4.42
CA ALA A 29 7.81 3.38 -4.45
C ALA A 29 9.13 2.99 -5.14
N GLN A 30 9.58 1.75 -4.96
CA GLN A 30 10.77 1.22 -5.64
C GLN A 30 10.57 1.18 -7.16
N GLU A 31 9.39 0.78 -7.62
CA GLU A 31 9.07 0.73 -9.06
C GLU A 31 8.93 2.10 -9.72
N ILE A 32 8.62 3.14 -8.94
CA ILE A 32 8.36 4.49 -9.48
C ILE A 32 9.64 5.33 -9.50
N ASP A 33 10.38 5.38 -8.39
CA ASP A 33 11.43 6.40 -8.18
C ASP A 33 12.64 5.87 -7.39
N GLY A 34 12.84 4.55 -7.32
CA GLY A 34 14.08 3.98 -6.77
C GLY A 34 14.31 4.20 -5.26
N ARG A 35 13.25 4.30 -4.45
CA ARG A 35 13.23 4.50 -2.97
C ARG A 35 13.18 5.97 -2.50
N SER A 36 12.28 6.76 -3.05
CA SER A 36 11.90 8.06 -2.47
C SER A 36 11.01 7.87 -1.24
N SER A 37 11.46 8.36 -0.07
CA SER A 37 10.70 8.32 1.19
C SER A 37 9.42 9.16 1.11
N THR A 38 9.43 10.26 0.35
CA THR A 38 8.25 11.08 0.09
C THR A 38 7.21 10.31 -0.73
N ALA A 39 7.65 9.60 -1.78
CA ALA A 39 6.76 8.76 -2.59
C ALA A 39 6.12 7.65 -1.74
N GLU A 40 6.91 7.00 -0.87
CA GLU A 40 6.40 5.97 0.04
C GLU A 40 5.30 6.51 0.96
N ILE A 41 5.51 7.67 1.60
CA ILE A 41 4.51 8.29 2.49
C ILE A 41 3.23 8.64 1.72
N MET A 42 3.35 9.19 0.52
CA MET A 42 2.19 9.51 -0.32
C MET A 42 1.43 8.24 -0.72
N LEU A 43 2.14 7.18 -1.09
CA LEU A 43 1.56 5.89 -1.44
C LEU A 43 0.85 5.25 -0.24
N GLN A 44 1.44 5.28 0.96
CA GLN A 44 0.78 4.79 2.17
C GLN A 44 -0.57 5.48 2.39
N ARG A 45 -0.63 6.82 2.25
CA ARG A 45 -1.89 7.57 2.38
C ARG A 45 -2.94 7.15 1.36
N LEU A 46 -2.55 6.99 0.09
CA LEU A 46 -3.45 6.58 -0.98
C LEU A 46 -3.95 5.13 -0.80
N ILE A 47 -3.07 4.24 -0.36
CA ILE A 47 -3.44 2.84 -0.08
C ILE A 47 -4.43 2.78 1.09
N ILE A 48 -4.22 3.55 2.15
CA ILE A 48 -5.15 3.62 3.30
C ILE A 48 -6.52 4.11 2.87
N ASP A 49 -6.58 5.17 2.04
CA ASP A 49 -7.82 5.74 1.53
C ASP A 49 -8.63 4.70 0.73
N GLU A 50 -7.97 4.01 -0.22
CA GLU A 50 -8.65 3.01 -1.06
C GLU A 50 -9.04 1.75 -0.26
N CYS A 51 -8.19 1.27 0.66
CA CYS A 51 -8.55 0.15 1.55
C CYS A 51 -9.75 0.49 2.44
N SER A 52 -9.78 1.71 3.00
CA SER A 52 -10.90 2.19 3.84
C SER A 52 -12.19 2.24 3.03
N ARG A 53 -12.12 2.81 1.83
CA ARG A 53 -13.28 2.92 0.92
C ARG A 53 -13.81 1.56 0.48
N ALA A 54 -12.94 0.57 0.28
CA ALA A 54 -13.29 -0.77 -0.17
C ALA A 54 -13.65 -1.74 0.98
N GLY A 55 -13.54 -1.32 2.25
CA GLY A 55 -13.77 -2.20 3.40
C GLY A 55 -12.73 -3.32 3.52
N ILE A 56 -11.50 -3.07 3.08
CA ILE A 56 -10.41 -4.05 3.09
C ILE A 56 -9.62 -3.93 4.39
N ASN A 57 -9.39 -5.07 5.05
CA ASN A 57 -8.56 -5.14 6.24
C ASN A 57 -7.10 -4.78 5.89
N MET A 58 -6.53 -3.86 6.67
CA MET A 58 -5.18 -3.34 6.44
C MET A 58 -4.38 -3.25 7.73
N ARG A 59 -3.05 -3.37 7.61
CA ARG A 59 -2.09 -3.12 8.68
C ARG A 59 -1.32 -1.84 8.38
N VAL A 60 -1.45 -0.86 9.27
CA VAL A 60 -0.80 0.45 9.16
C VAL A 60 0.29 0.52 10.22
N GLY A 61 1.48 0.02 9.87
CA GLY A 61 2.66 0.06 10.76
C GLY A 61 2.93 -1.24 11.52
N GLY A 62 4.14 -1.77 11.31
CA GLY A 62 4.87 -2.54 12.31
C GLY A 62 5.84 -1.58 12.99
N SER A 63 5.68 -1.39 14.30
CA SER A 63 6.76 -0.87 15.14
C SER A 63 7.93 -1.85 15.00
N GLN A 64 9.11 -1.34 14.65
CA GLN A 64 10.34 -2.12 14.87
C GLN A 64 10.45 -2.29 16.38
N ASN A 65 10.28 -3.51 16.86
CA ASN A 65 10.96 -3.97 18.06
C ASN A 65 12.33 -4.47 17.63
#